data_AF-A0A949WZI9-F1
#
_entry.id   AF-A0A949WZI9-F1
#
_cell.length_a   1.000
_cell.length_b   1.000
_cell.length_c   1.000
_cell.angle_alpha   90.00
_cell.angle_beta   90.00
_cell.angle_gamma   90.00
#
_symmetry.space_group_name_H-M   'P 1'
#
loop_
_entity.id
_entity.type
_entity.pdbx_description
1 polymer ?
#
loop_
_entity_poly.entity_id
_entity_poly.type
_entity_poly.pdbx_seq_one_letter_code
_entity_poly.pdbx_strand_id
1 'polypeptide(L)'
;MGYYSIKMHASAHGQHISGAERILPKEQLAEMAEILVTRALTHPKGQAAEISLHATAVAEEQIVTVSALKTSTVPTDSPAAADAVIAEVLSEVGVADAAPFVRLLREVSGLRGAMIADAATGARREPDPQRGVRVSTFDATASSMSAEKEHYREALTLASKALSAPGIVAELCMSDDPDYTTGYIATAGHYRRLLNMKEQGSTRGTRVLIYRGTDADLAATINYLENIPVLVEL
;
A
#
# COMPACT_ATOMS: atom_id res chain seq x y z
N MET A 1 14.99 13.39 19.30
CA MET A 1 15.68 14.05 18.15
C MET A 1 14.63 14.32 17.08
N GLY A 2 14.84 15.22 16.11
CA GLY A 2 13.76 15.53 15.14
C GLY A 2 13.68 14.50 14.02
N TYR A 3 12.48 14.04 13.65
CA TYR A 3 12.25 13.25 12.44
C TYR A 3 11.71 14.10 11.30
N TYR A 4 11.85 13.61 10.07
CA TYR A 4 11.20 14.16 8.88
C TYR A 4 10.51 13.05 8.10
N SER A 5 9.29 13.32 7.65
CA SER A 5 8.69 12.59 6.54
C SER A 5 9.07 13.28 5.24
N ILE A 6 9.84 12.60 4.40
CA ILE A 6 10.25 13.06 3.08
C ILE A 6 9.55 12.22 2.01
N LYS A 7 8.89 12.89 1.06
CA LYS A 7 8.16 12.26 -0.05
C LYS A 7 8.65 12.85 -1.37
N MET A 8 8.94 11.99 -2.33
CA MET A 8 9.32 12.36 -3.69
C MET A 8 8.32 11.79 -4.69
N HIS A 9 7.95 12.62 -5.65
CA HIS A 9 7.17 12.21 -6.82
C HIS A 9 7.79 12.79 -8.10
N ALA A 10 7.94 11.94 -9.10
CA ALA A 10 8.50 12.28 -10.40
C ALA A 10 7.57 11.86 -11.54
N SER A 11 7.41 12.74 -12.53
CA SER A 11 6.55 12.55 -13.70
C SER A 11 7.17 13.08 -14.98
N ALA A 12 6.69 12.57 -16.12
CA ALA A 12 6.99 13.09 -17.44
C ALA A 12 5.71 13.12 -18.27
N HIS A 13 5.39 14.27 -18.87
CA HIS A 13 4.19 14.46 -19.70
C HIS A 13 2.88 13.96 -19.05
N GLY A 14 2.71 14.21 -17.74
CA GLY A 14 1.55 13.76 -16.97
C GLY A 14 1.53 12.27 -16.59
N GLN A 15 2.55 11.49 -16.97
CA GLN A 15 2.69 10.09 -16.58
C GLN A 15 3.62 9.93 -15.37
N HIS A 16 3.28 9.00 -14.48
CA HIS A 16 4.09 8.69 -13.31
C HIS A 16 5.38 7.95 -13.69
N ILE A 17 6.52 8.47 -13.26
CA ILE A 17 7.84 7.86 -13.49
C ILE A 17 8.32 7.13 -12.23
N SER A 18 8.34 7.83 -11.09
CA SER A 18 8.88 7.32 -9.83
C SER A 18 8.22 7.98 -8.63
N GLY A 19 8.20 7.28 -7.52
CA GLY A 19 7.72 7.79 -6.24
C GLY A 19 8.29 6.97 -5.10
N ALA A 20 8.62 7.64 -4.01
CA ALA A 20 9.12 7.02 -2.79
C ALA A 20 8.91 7.97 -1.60
N GLU A 21 8.85 7.39 -0.40
CA GLU A 21 8.77 8.13 0.85
C GLU A 21 9.64 7.48 1.93
N ARG A 22 10.06 8.29 2.89
CA ARG A 22 10.83 7.87 4.07
C ARG A 22 10.41 8.64 5.31
N ILE A 23 10.63 8.05 6.47
CA ILE A 23 10.59 8.70 7.78
C ILE A 23 11.93 8.48 8.45
N LEU A 24 12.70 9.55 8.63
CA LEU A 24 14.11 9.46 9.05
C LEU A 24 14.50 10.56 10.04
N PRO A 25 15.57 10.36 10.82
CA PRO A 25 16.15 11.42 11.64
C PRO A 25 16.62 12.60 10.77
N LYS A 26 16.50 13.82 11.30
CA LYS A 26 16.87 15.07 10.63
C LYS A 26 18.26 15.03 10.00
N GLU A 27 19.20 14.36 10.63
CA GLU A 27 20.60 14.25 10.21
C GLU A 27 20.75 13.54 8.86
N GLN A 28 19.81 12.65 8.51
CA GLN A 28 19.81 11.88 7.26
C GLN A 28 19.04 12.58 6.12
N LEU A 29 18.37 13.71 6.40
CA LEU A 29 17.44 14.33 5.44
C LEU A 29 18.13 14.77 4.15
N ALA A 30 19.30 15.39 4.25
CA ALA A 30 20.02 15.92 3.09
C ALA A 30 20.47 14.79 2.16
N GLU A 31 21.08 13.75 2.72
CA GLU A 31 21.52 12.56 1.98
C GLU A 31 20.33 11.85 1.32
N MET A 32 19.23 11.65 2.04
CA MET A 32 18.05 11.02 1.46
C MET A 32 17.42 11.87 0.35
N ALA A 33 17.44 13.20 0.46
CA ALA A 33 16.95 14.06 -0.61
C ALA A 33 17.75 13.87 -1.90
N GLU A 34 19.09 13.78 -1.80
CA GLU A 34 19.96 13.50 -2.95
C GLU A 34 19.68 12.12 -3.56
N ILE A 35 19.53 11.09 -2.72
CA ILE A 35 19.19 9.72 -3.15
C ILE A 35 17.86 9.70 -3.93
N LEU A 36 16.82 10.36 -3.40
CA LEU A 36 15.50 10.41 -4.03
C LEU A 36 15.50 11.19 -5.34
N VAL A 37 16.21 12.32 -5.41
CA VAL A 37 16.34 13.11 -6.65
C VAL A 37 17.10 12.31 -7.70
N THR A 38 18.21 11.67 -7.32
CA THR A 38 19.00 10.82 -8.22
C THR A 38 18.14 9.70 -8.79
N ARG A 39 17.37 9.01 -7.94
CA ARG A 39 16.41 7.98 -8.36
C ARG A 39 15.41 8.49 -9.40
N ALA A 40 14.90 9.71 -9.23
CA ALA A 40 13.95 10.29 -10.18
C ALA A 40 14.59 10.60 -11.54
N LEU A 41 15.88 10.97 -11.56
CA LEU A 41 16.62 11.29 -12.78
C LEU A 41 17.06 10.05 -13.57
N THR A 42 17.27 8.91 -12.89
CA THR A 42 17.84 7.69 -13.48
C THR A 42 16.86 6.51 -13.56
N HIS A 43 15.56 6.75 -13.36
CA HIS A 43 14.57 5.68 -13.28
C HIS A 43 14.41 4.92 -14.62
N PRO A 44 14.29 3.57 -14.62
CA PRO A 44 14.16 2.79 -15.85
C PRO A 44 12.93 3.11 -16.73
N LYS A 45 11.87 3.68 -16.13
CA LYS A 45 10.67 4.13 -16.86
C LYS A 45 10.91 5.38 -17.72
N GLY A 46 12.08 6.01 -17.61
CA GLY A 46 12.46 7.20 -18.36
C GLY A 46 12.90 8.35 -17.47
N GLN A 47 13.39 9.42 -18.10
CA GLN A 47 13.82 10.64 -17.41
C GLN A 47 12.60 11.47 -16.99
N ALA A 48 12.54 11.84 -15.71
CA ALA A 48 11.50 12.74 -15.22
C ALA A 48 11.65 14.15 -15.80
N ALA A 49 10.54 14.73 -16.26
CA ALA A 49 10.47 16.14 -16.66
C ALA A 49 10.15 17.05 -15.45
N GLU A 50 9.46 16.50 -14.46
CA GLU A 50 9.08 17.18 -13.22
C GLU A 50 9.43 16.29 -12.02
N ILE A 51 10.09 16.88 -11.02
CA ILE A 51 10.42 16.24 -9.76
C ILE A 51 9.95 17.15 -8.64
N SER A 52 9.14 16.60 -7.74
CA SER A 52 8.66 17.28 -6.54
C SER A 52 9.14 16.52 -5.31
N LEU A 53 9.68 17.25 -4.34
CA LEU A 53 10.18 16.70 -3.09
C LEU A 53 9.65 17.56 -1.94
N HIS A 54 9.00 16.91 -0.99
CA HIS A 54 8.40 17.55 0.17
C HIS A 54 8.92 16.88 1.42
N ALA A 55 9.46 17.68 2.35
CA ALA A 55 9.92 17.21 3.66
C ALA A 55 9.19 17.98 4.76
N THR A 56 8.53 17.26 5.66
CA THR A 56 7.79 17.83 6.79
C THR A 56 8.37 17.29 8.08
N ALA A 57 8.62 18.18 9.05
CA ALA A 57 9.08 17.77 10.37
C ALA A 57 7.99 16.94 11.07
N VAL A 58 8.40 15.87 11.73
CA VAL A 58 7.55 14.98 12.51
C VAL A 58 8.10 14.90 13.92
N ALA A 59 7.24 15.14 14.91
CA ALA A 59 7.61 14.95 16.30
C ALA A 59 7.70 13.45 16.61
N GLU A 60 8.72 13.03 17.35
CA GLU A 60 8.98 11.63 17.66
C GLU A 60 7.78 10.98 18.36
N GLU A 61 7.08 11.75 19.21
CA GLU A 61 5.90 11.30 19.97
C GLU A 61 4.64 11.12 19.10
N GLN A 62 4.66 11.63 17.86
CA GLN A 62 3.58 11.44 16.89
C GLN A 62 3.77 10.18 16.03
N ILE A 63 4.96 9.59 16.04
CA ILE A 63 5.29 8.41 15.25
C ILE A 63 4.70 7.18 15.93
N VAL A 64 3.81 6.49 15.22
CA VAL A 64 3.26 5.22 15.66
C VAL A 64 4.18 4.09 15.21
N THR A 65 4.60 3.23 16.12
CA THR A 65 5.39 2.04 15.79
C THR A 65 4.49 0.81 15.78
N VAL A 66 4.59 0.00 14.72
CA VAL A 66 3.83 -1.25 14.57
C VAL A 66 4.74 -2.38 14.11
N SER A 67 4.45 -3.61 14.50
CA SER A 67 5.18 -4.78 13.97
C SER A 67 4.70 -5.13 12.56
N ALA A 68 5.62 -5.62 11.74
CA ALA A 68 5.28 -6.17 10.44
C ALA A 68 4.35 -7.38 10.59
N LEU A 69 3.45 -7.52 9.62
CA LEU A 69 2.60 -8.71 9.53
C LEU A 69 3.47 -9.96 9.33
N LYS A 70 3.12 -11.07 9.98
CA LYS A 70 3.79 -12.35 9.73
C LYS A 70 3.53 -12.78 8.29
N THR A 71 4.53 -13.35 7.64
CA THR A 71 4.44 -13.62 6.20
C THR A 71 4.35 -15.10 5.90
N SER A 72 3.47 -15.48 5.00
CA SER A 72 3.45 -16.81 4.39
C SER A 72 3.21 -16.72 2.89
N THR A 73 3.49 -17.82 2.18
CA THR A 73 3.17 -17.96 0.75
C THR A 73 2.23 -19.13 0.58
N VAL A 74 1.10 -18.90 -0.10
CA VAL A 74 0.11 -19.90 -0.47
C VAL A 74 0.26 -20.15 -1.97
N PRO A 75 0.72 -21.36 -2.38
CA PRO A 75 0.71 -21.74 -3.78
C PRO A 75 -0.72 -21.86 -4.28
N THR A 76 -1.02 -21.12 -5.33
CA THR A 76 -2.29 -21.19 -6.08
C THR A 76 -1.95 -21.33 -7.55
N ASP A 77 -2.62 -22.23 -8.26
CA ASP A 77 -2.32 -22.60 -9.64
C ASP A 77 -3.05 -21.73 -10.68
N SER A 78 -4.05 -20.96 -10.23
CA SER A 78 -4.92 -20.16 -11.08
C SER A 78 -5.52 -18.97 -10.32
N PRO A 79 -6.00 -17.93 -11.03
CA PRO A 79 -6.73 -16.83 -10.41
C PRO A 79 -7.95 -17.31 -9.60
N ALA A 80 -8.65 -18.34 -10.08
CA ALA A 80 -9.81 -18.92 -9.41
C ALA A 80 -9.43 -19.62 -8.09
N ALA A 81 -8.30 -20.34 -8.05
CA ALA A 81 -7.79 -20.92 -6.80
C ALA A 81 -7.40 -19.82 -5.80
N ALA A 82 -6.82 -18.71 -6.26
CA ALA A 82 -6.56 -17.55 -5.41
C ALA A 82 -7.85 -16.91 -4.88
N ASP A 83 -8.90 -16.82 -5.68
CA ASP A 83 -10.21 -16.31 -5.25
C ASP A 83 -10.84 -17.19 -4.15
N ALA A 84 -10.64 -18.51 -4.21
CA ALA A 84 -11.09 -19.43 -3.16
C ALA A 84 -10.33 -19.20 -1.83
N VAL A 85 -9.02 -19.00 -1.88
CA VAL A 85 -8.22 -18.66 -0.69
C VAL A 85 -8.63 -17.31 -0.11
N ILE A 86 -8.91 -16.31 -0.96
CA ILE A 86 -9.44 -15.02 -0.52
C ILE A 86 -10.75 -15.22 0.23
N ALA A 87 -11.68 -16.02 -0.31
CA ALA A 87 -12.96 -16.27 0.33
C ALA A 87 -12.83 -16.94 1.71
N GLU A 88 -11.94 -17.93 1.83
CA GLU A 88 -11.65 -18.60 3.11
C GLU A 88 -11.13 -17.61 4.15
N VAL A 89 -10.09 -16.85 3.80
CA VAL A 89 -9.46 -15.88 4.73
C VAL A 89 -10.41 -14.74 5.08
N LEU A 90 -11.25 -14.27 4.15
CA LEU A 90 -12.28 -13.27 4.44
C LEU A 90 -13.34 -13.80 5.42
N SER A 91 -13.74 -15.07 5.27
CA SER A 91 -14.63 -15.72 6.23
C SER A 91 -14.02 -15.79 7.63
N GLU A 92 -12.72 -16.06 7.76
CA GLU A 92 -12.01 -16.08 9.06
C GLU A 92 -12.11 -14.74 9.81
N VAL A 93 -12.14 -13.61 9.08
CA VAL A 93 -12.25 -12.26 9.67
C VAL A 93 -13.68 -11.73 9.70
N GLY A 94 -14.68 -12.61 9.53
CA GLY A 94 -16.10 -12.30 9.63
C GLY A 94 -16.67 -11.52 8.45
N VAL A 95 -16.10 -11.67 7.26
CA VAL A 95 -16.66 -11.16 6.01
C VAL A 95 -17.36 -12.33 5.30
N ALA A 96 -18.70 -12.35 5.36
CA ALA A 96 -19.50 -13.52 4.97
C ALA A 96 -19.56 -13.75 3.46
N ASP A 97 -19.59 -12.68 2.66
CA ASP A 97 -19.62 -12.76 1.19
C ASP A 97 -18.36 -12.12 0.61
N ALA A 98 -17.51 -12.94 0.01
CA ALA A 98 -16.28 -12.50 -0.64
C ALA A 98 -16.51 -11.97 -2.05
N ALA A 99 -17.64 -12.29 -2.69
CA ALA A 99 -17.87 -12.02 -4.11
C ALA A 99 -17.76 -10.52 -4.48
N PRO A 100 -18.25 -9.56 -3.67
CA PRO A 100 -18.06 -8.14 -3.96
C PRO A 100 -16.58 -7.73 -4.01
N PHE A 101 -15.77 -8.23 -3.09
CA PHE A 101 -14.35 -7.86 -2.99
C PHE A 101 -13.51 -8.51 -4.08
N VAL A 102 -13.79 -9.77 -4.40
CA VAL A 102 -13.21 -10.45 -5.57
C VAL A 102 -13.59 -9.68 -6.84
N ARG A 103 -14.87 -9.30 -7.02
CA ARG A 103 -15.28 -8.49 -8.17
C ARG A 103 -14.52 -7.17 -8.24
N LEU A 104 -14.41 -6.42 -7.14
CA LEU A 104 -13.63 -5.18 -7.10
C LEU A 104 -12.16 -5.41 -7.47
N LEU A 105 -11.54 -6.46 -6.94
CA LEU A 105 -10.17 -6.87 -7.22
C LEU A 105 -9.97 -7.19 -8.71
N ARG A 106 -10.94 -7.86 -9.32
CA ARG A 106 -10.88 -8.32 -10.71
C ARG A 106 -11.22 -7.22 -11.69
N GLU A 107 -12.19 -6.35 -11.36
CA GLU A 107 -12.83 -5.45 -12.33
C GLU A 107 -12.25 -4.04 -12.35
N VAL A 108 -11.86 -3.50 -11.20
CA VAL A 108 -11.38 -2.12 -11.07
C VAL A 108 -9.87 -2.06 -11.22
N SER A 109 -9.35 -1.12 -12.02
CA SER A 109 -7.92 -0.91 -12.24
C SER A 109 -7.63 0.56 -12.53
N GLY A 110 -6.36 0.96 -12.46
CA GLY A 110 -5.91 2.31 -12.83
C GLY A 110 -6.09 3.38 -11.75
N LEU A 111 -6.49 2.99 -10.53
CA LEU A 111 -6.51 3.88 -9.38
C LEU A 111 -5.08 4.16 -8.89
N ARG A 112 -4.87 5.35 -8.33
CA ARG A 112 -3.58 5.76 -7.74
C ARG A 112 -3.46 5.39 -6.25
N GLY A 113 -4.56 4.94 -5.65
CA GLY A 113 -4.67 4.51 -4.27
C GLY A 113 -5.58 3.29 -4.15
N ALA A 114 -5.94 2.95 -2.91
CA ALA A 114 -6.83 1.86 -2.59
C ALA A 114 -8.30 2.29 -2.63
N MET A 115 -9.18 1.37 -3.02
CA MET A 115 -10.59 1.46 -2.65
C MET A 115 -10.75 1.17 -1.17
N ILE A 116 -11.75 1.80 -0.54
CA ILE A 116 -12.22 1.40 0.78
C ILE A 116 -13.59 0.76 0.59
N ALA A 117 -13.70 -0.54 0.84
CA ALA A 117 -14.94 -1.28 0.65
C ALA A 117 -15.55 -1.67 2.00
N ASP A 118 -16.83 -1.39 2.18
CA ASP A 118 -17.60 -1.76 3.36
C ASP A 118 -17.64 -3.29 3.53
N ALA A 119 -17.27 -3.78 4.71
CA ALA A 119 -17.11 -5.20 4.99
C ALA A 119 -18.41 -6.03 4.90
N ALA A 120 -19.57 -5.39 5.06
CA ALA A 120 -20.86 -6.08 5.02
C ALA A 120 -21.48 -6.08 3.62
N THR A 121 -21.23 -5.04 2.82
CA THR A 121 -21.92 -4.82 1.54
C THR A 121 -21.00 -4.84 0.32
N GLY A 122 -19.69 -4.66 0.51
CA GLY A 122 -18.73 -4.42 -0.56
C GLY A 122 -18.89 -3.07 -1.27
N ALA A 123 -19.73 -2.16 -0.75
CA ALA A 123 -19.91 -0.83 -1.30
C ALA A 123 -18.63 0.00 -1.11
N ARG A 124 -18.22 0.75 -2.14
CA ARG A 124 -17.08 1.67 -2.06
C ARG A 124 -17.43 2.88 -1.20
N ARG A 125 -16.51 3.28 -0.33
CA ARG A 125 -16.68 4.31 0.69
C ARG A 125 -15.65 5.42 0.61
N GLU A 126 -14.59 5.28 -0.19
CA GLU A 126 -13.62 6.36 -0.35
C GLU A 126 -14.25 7.63 -0.96
N PRO A 127 -13.78 8.84 -0.58
CA PRO A 127 -14.36 10.10 -1.03
C PRO A 127 -14.21 10.37 -2.54
N ASP A 128 -13.10 9.93 -3.12
CA ASP A 128 -12.79 10.10 -4.55
C ASP A 128 -12.60 8.71 -5.20
N PRO A 129 -13.63 8.18 -5.88
CA PRO A 129 -13.56 6.87 -6.53
C PRO A 129 -12.62 6.79 -7.74
N GLN A 130 -12.16 7.92 -8.30
CA GLN A 130 -11.20 7.92 -9.41
C GLN A 130 -9.75 7.92 -8.91
N ARG A 131 -9.51 8.45 -7.71
CA ARG A 131 -8.19 8.47 -7.08
C ARG A 131 -7.95 7.28 -6.15
N GLY A 132 -8.92 6.95 -5.30
CA GLY A 132 -8.71 6.08 -4.14
C GLY A 132 -8.03 6.81 -2.97
N VAL A 133 -7.84 6.08 -1.86
CA VAL A 133 -7.10 6.56 -0.68
C VAL A 133 -5.65 6.08 -0.76
N ARG A 134 -4.69 7.00 -0.60
CA ARG A 134 -3.27 6.66 -0.71
C ARG A 134 -2.68 6.43 0.66
N VAL A 135 -2.43 5.16 1.01
CA VAL A 135 -1.62 4.84 2.19
C VAL A 135 -0.24 5.46 2.00
N SER A 136 0.14 6.39 2.86
CA SER A 136 1.37 7.19 2.75
C SER A 136 1.83 7.67 4.13
N THR A 137 3.00 8.28 4.26
CA THR A 137 3.58 8.64 5.56
C THR A 137 3.92 7.38 6.37
N PHE A 138 4.67 6.46 5.76
CA PHE A 138 5.19 5.29 6.46
C PHE A 138 6.61 4.94 6.03
N ASP A 139 7.31 4.20 6.88
CA ASP A 139 8.62 3.62 6.56
C ASP A 139 8.87 2.38 7.42
N ALA A 140 9.92 1.61 7.13
CA ALA A 140 10.42 0.57 8.01
C ALA A 140 11.51 1.12 8.95
N THR A 141 11.58 0.64 10.20
CA THR A 141 12.56 1.11 11.20
C THR A 141 14.02 0.84 10.80
N ALA A 142 14.26 -0.18 9.99
CA ALA A 142 15.57 -0.56 9.46
C ALA A 142 15.65 -0.37 7.94
N SER A 143 15.03 0.68 7.41
CA SER A 143 15.19 1.05 6.00
C SER A 143 16.63 1.43 5.70
N SER A 144 17.19 0.85 4.64
CA SER A 144 18.52 1.21 4.16
C SER A 144 18.50 2.62 3.56
N MET A 145 19.66 3.29 3.53
CA MET A 145 19.90 4.50 2.75
C MET A 145 19.98 4.16 1.25
N SER A 146 18.95 3.49 0.73
CA SER A 146 18.83 3.09 -0.66
C SER A 146 17.52 3.59 -1.23
N ALA A 147 17.60 4.00 -2.50
CA ALA A 147 16.45 4.30 -3.32
C ALA A 147 15.91 3.06 -4.05
N GLU A 148 16.48 1.87 -3.90
CA GLU A 148 15.98 0.69 -4.61
C GLU A 148 14.60 0.24 -4.11
N LYS A 149 13.77 -0.24 -5.04
CA LYS A 149 12.43 -0.73 -4.75
C LYS A 149 12.50 -2.21 -4.37
N GLU A 150 12.51 -2.49 -3.07
CA GLU A 150 12.24 -3.83 -2.57
C GLU A 150 10.73 -4.06 -2.56
N HIS A 151 10.15 -4.39 -3.72
CA HIS A 151 8.70 -4.49 -3.94
C HIS A 151 7.96 -5.25 -2.84
N TYR A 152 8.54 -6.36 -2.38
CA TYR A 152 7.97 -7.16 -1.30
C TYR A 152 7.97 -6.44 0.05
N ARG A 153 9.10 -5.83 0.45
CA ARG A 153 9.21 -5.11 1.72
C ARG A 153 8.33 -3.86 1.73
N GLU A 154 8.28 -3.13 0.61
CA GLU A 154 7.38 -1.97 0.47
C GLU A 154 5.91 -2.40 0.60
N ALA A 155 5.51 -3.47 -0.07
CA ALA A 155 4.15 -4.01 0.02
C ALA A 155 3.81 -4.50 1.43
N LEU A 156 4.73 -5.18 2.11
CA LEU A 156 4.56 -5.64 3.49
C LEU A 156 4.47 -4.47 4.48
N THR A 157 5.34 -3.48 4.36
CA THR A 157 5.37 -2.29 5.22
C THR A 157 4.06 -1.51 5.05
N LEU A 158 3.63 -1.30 3.81
CA LEU A 158 2.37 -0.63 3.50
C LEU A 158 1.18 -1.40 4.09
N ALA A 159 1.10 -2.72 3.86
CA ALA A 159 0.00 -3.54 4.38
C ALA A 159 -0.01 -3.57 5.92
N SER A 160 1.16 -3.62 6.55
CA SER A 160 1.29 -3.57 8.01
C SER A 160 0.76 -2.24 8.57
N LYS A 161 1.07 -1.12 7.91
CA LYS A 161 0.42 0.16 8.24
C LYS A 161 -1.08 0.10 8.01
N ALA A 162 -1.54 -0.34 6.84
CA ALA A 162 -2.95 -0.31 6.47
C ALA A 162 -3.81 -1.11 7.47
N LEU A 163 -3.34 -2.29 7.87
CA LEU A 163 -4.01 -3.15 8.86
C LEU A 163 -3.90 -2.65 10.30
N SER A 164 -3.00 -1.70 10.58
CA SER A 164 -2.96 -1.01 11.88
C SER A 164 -3.99 0.13 11.97
N ALA A 165 -4.56 0.56 10.84
CA ALA A 165 -5.54 1.63 10.82
C ALA A 165 -6.88 1.15 11.43
N PRO A 166 -7.55 1.98 12.26
CA PRO A 166 -8.84 1.63 12.84
C PRO A 166 -9.86 1.23 11.78
N GLY A 167 -10.56 0.12 12.01
CA GLY A 167 -11.63 -0.36 11.14
C GLY A 167 -11.19 -1.09 9.87
N ILE A 168 -9.91 -1.11 9.50
CA ILE A 168 -9.45 -1.99 8.40
C ILE A 168 -9.33 -3.42 8.93
N VAL A 169 -10.07 -4.34 8.33
CA VAL A 169 -10.12 -5.76 8.78
C VAL A 169 -9.37 -6.69 7.83
N ALA A 170 -9.24 -6.30 6.58
CA ALA A 170 -8.47 -7.03 5.58
C ALA A 170 -8.01 -6.09 4.45
N GLU A 171 -6.98 -6.51 3.72
CA GLU A 171 -6.53 -5.86 2.50
C GLU A 171 -6.34 -6.91 1.40
N LEU A 172 -6.80 -6.60 0.20
CA LEU A 172 -6.50 -7.33 -1.03
C LEU A 172 -5.62 -6.46 -1.91
N CYS A 173 -4.59 -7.06 -2.52
CA CYS A 173 -3.75 -6.34 -3.46
C CYS A 173 -3.33 -7.25 -4.61
N MET A 174 -3.46 -6.73 -5.82
CA MET A 174 -2.98 -7.35 -7.05
C MET A 174 -2.13 -6.32 -7.79
N SER A 175 -0.90 -6.69 -8.13
CA SER A 175 0.02 -5.82 -8.87
C SER A 175 -0.54 -5.44 -10.23
N ASP A 176 -0.26 -4.23 -10.71
CA ASP A 176 -0.52 -3.77 -12.08
C ASP A 176 0.60 -4.13 -13.06
N ASP A 177 1.74 -4.61 -12.55
CA ASP A 177 2.90 -5.03 -13.34
C ASP A 177 2.59 -6.30 -14.15
N PRO A 178 2.65 -6.28 -15.50
CA PRO A 178 2.36 -7.44 -16.35
C PRO A 178 3.28 -8.64 -16.10
N ASP A 179 4.47 -8.42 -15.54
CA ASP A 179 5.45 -9.48 -15.25
C ASP A 179 5.34 -10.04 -13.83
N TYR A 180 4.40 -9.52 -13.02
CA TYR A 180 4.22 -9.93 -11.63
C TYR A 180 2.80 -10.44 -11.36
N THR A 181 2.63 -11.77 -11.33
CA THR A 181 1.33 -12.41 -11.12
C THR A 181 0.99 -12.66 -9.64
N THR A 182 1.95 -12.49 -8.73
CA THR A 182 1.73 -12.66 -7.29
C THR A 182 1.00 -11.44 -6.73
N GLY A 183 0.02 -11.67 -5.87
CA GLY A 183 -0.56 -10.62 -5.03
C GLY A 183 -0.63 -11.08 -3.59
N TYR A 184 -1.53 -10.49 -2.80
CA TYR A 184 -1.72 -10.91 -1.42
C TYR A 184 -3.13 -10.63 -0.90
N ILE A 185 -3.44 -11.35 0.17
CA ILE A 185 -4.46 -10.97 1.14
C ILE A 185 -3.78 -10.79 2.51
N ALA A 186 -4.08 -9.68 3.17
CA ALA A 186 -3.61 -9.38 4.51
C ALA A 186 -4.78 -9.21 5.47
N THR A 187 -4.55 -9.64 6.71
CA THR A 187 -5.48 -9.58 7.85
C THR A 187 -4.68 -9.20 9.09
N ALA A 188 -5.33 -8.92 10.21
CA ALA A 188 -4.64 -8.61 11.46
C ALA A 188 -3.59 -9.70 11.79
N GLY A 189 -2.31 -9.30 11.82
CA GLY A 189 -1.18 -10.17 12.16
C GLY A 189 -0.63 -11.07 11.04
N HIS A 190 -1.24 -11.14 9.85
CA HIS A 190 -0.79 -12.04 8.78
C HIS A 190 -0.93 -11.43 7.37
N TYR A 191 0.17 -11.49 6.61
CA TYR A 191 0.27 -11.18 5.18
C TYR A 191 0.49 -12.49 4.40
N ARG A 192 -0.50 -12.91 3.60
CA ARG A 192 -0.45 -14.15 2.81
C ARG A 192 -0.24 -13.82 1.35
N ARG A 193 0.92 -14.18 0.80
CA ARG A 193 1.20 -14.07 -0.64
C ARG A 193 0.44 -15.15 -1.39
N LEU A 194 -0.29 -14.77 -2.43
CA LEU A 194 -1.01 -15.72 -3.28
C LEU A 194 -0.37 -15.70 -4.66
N LEU A 195 0.08 -16.87 -5.13
CA LEU A 195 0.72 -16.99 -6.44
C LEU A 195 -0.33 -16.97 -7.57
N ASN A 196 0.02 -16.55 -8.79
CA ASN A 196 -0.88 -16.64 -9.95
C ASN A 196 -2.26 -16.00 -9.71
N MET A 197 -2.31 -14.85 -9.02
CA MET A 197 -3.56 -14.11 -8.82
C MET A 197 -4.10 -13.52 -10.11
N LYS A 198 -3.30 -13.38 -11.17
CA LYS A 198 -3.72 -12.92 -12.49
C LYS A 198 -2.95 -13.63 -13.59
N GLU A 199 -3.50 -13.57 -14.80
CA GLU A 199 -2.81 -14.04 -16.01
C GLU A 199 -1.54 -13.24 -16.28
N GLN A 200 -0.49 -13.92 -16.76
CA GLN A 200 0.74 -13.29 -17.21
C GLN A 200 0.45 -12.26 -18.32
N GLY A 201 1.09 -11.09 -18.25
CA GLY A 201 0.88 -10.01 -19.23
C GLY A 201 -0.32 -9.10 -18.92
N SER A 202 -1.16 -9.43 -17.94
CA SER A 202 -2.27 -8.57 -17.52
C SER A 202 -1.75 -7.32 -16.81
N THR A 203 -2.12 -6.14 -17.31
CA THR A 203 -1.81 -4.84 -16.71
C THR A 203 -2.83 -4.40 -15.65
N ARG A 204 -3.78 -5.27 -15.30
CA ARG A 204 -4.78 -4.99 -14.27
C ARG A 204 -4.13 -5.11 -12.90
N GLY A 205 -4.34 -4.10 -12.06
CA GLY A 205 -3.90 -4.10 -10.68
C GLY A 205 -4.75 -3.16 -9.84
N THR A 206 -4.92 -3.51 -8.58
CA THR A 206 -5.76 -2.74 -7.66
C THR A 206 -5.50 -3.13 -6.22
N ARG A 207 -5.99 -2.30 -5.32
CA ARG A 207 -5.94 -2.49 -3.87
C ARG A 207 -7.31 -2.21 -3.27
N VAL A 208 -7.75 -3.09 -2.38
CA VAL A 208 -9.03 -2.99 -1.67
C VAL A 208 -8.74 -3.10 -0.18
N LEU A 209 -9.01 -2.03 0.56
CA LEU A 209 -9.04 -2.06 2.02
C LEU A 209 -10.47 -2.34 2.46
N ILE A 210 -10.67 -3.43 3.20
CA ILE A 210 -11.98 -3.86 3.67
C ILE A 210 -12.21 -3.24 5.04
N TYR A 211 -13.25 -2.40 5.13
CA TYR A 211 -13.53 -1.53 6.25
C TYR A 211 -14.78 -1.97 7.02
N ARG A 212 -14.62 -2.10 8.34
CA ARG A 212 -15.70 -2.36 9.29
C ARG A 212 -15.69 -1.24 10.34
N GLY A 213 -16.64 -0.33 10.22
CA GLY A 213 -16.81 0.80 11.13
C GLY A 213 -17.97 1.66 10.67
N THR A 214 -18.17 2.81 11.31
CA THR A 214 -19.25 3.74 10.95
C THR A 214 -18.77 4.78 9.93
N ASP A 215 -19.70 5.44 9.23
CA ASP A 215 -19.35 6.55 8.35
C ASP A 215 -18.66 7.71 9.11
N ALA A 216 -18.95 7.86 10.41
CA ALA A 216 -18.31 8.86 11.26
C ALA A 216 -16.83 8.54 11.52
N ASP A 217 -16.48 7.27 11.67
CA ASP A 217 -15.11 6.83 11.96
C ASP A 217 -14.24 6.78 10.69
N LEU A 218 -14.85 6.64 9.51
CA LEU A 218 -14.15 6.49 8.24
C LEU A 218 -13.17 7.65 7.96
N ALA A 219 -13.55 8.88 8.30
CA ALA A 219 -12.67 10.04 8.12
C ALA A 219 -11.37 9.92 8.94
N ALA A 220 -11.45 9.38 10.17
CA ALA A 220 -10.29 9.13 11.02
C ALA A 220 -9.42 8.00 10.45
N THR A 221 -10.03 6.93 9.93
CA THR A 221 -9.31 5.85 9.23
C THR A 221 -8.57 6.38 8.02
N ILE A 222 -9.21 7.19 7.17
CA ILE A 222 -8.57 7.79 5.99
C ILE A 222 -7.42 8.70 6.41
N ASN A 223 -7.62 9.55 7.43
CA ASN A 223 -6.56 10.39 7.95
C ASN A 223 -5.38 9.56 8.47
N TYR A 224 -5.64 8.43 9.14
CA TYR A 224 -4.59 7.52 9.58
C TYR A 224 -3.79 6.95 8.40
N LEU A 225 -4.49 6.47 7.38
CA LEU A 225 -3.88 5.88 6.18
C LEU A 225 -3.01 6.91 5.43
N GLU A 226 -3.48 8.15 5.26
CA GLU A 226 -2.79 9.16 4.46
C GLU A 226 -1.73 9.94 5.25
N ASN A 227 -1.98 10.28 6.52
CA ASN A 227 -1.23 11.35 7.21
C ASN A 227 -0.51 10.94 8.48
N ILE A 228 -0.98 9.92 9.21
CA ILE A 228 -0.35 9.55 10.49
C ILE A 228 1.00 8.87 10.20
N PRO A 229 2.12 9.35 10.76
CA PRO A 229 3.44 8.77 10.53
C PRO A 229 3.55 7.41 11.24
N VAL A 230 3.88 6.37 10.48
CA VAL A 230 4.03 5.00 11.02
C VAL A 230 5.40 4.44 10.66
N LEU A 231 6.10 3.91 11.66
CA LEU A 231 7.29 3.08 11.46
C LEU A 231 6.94 1.60 11.68
N VAL A 232 7.29 0.76 10.71
CA VAL A 232 7.06 -0.68 10.77
C VAL A 232 8.35 -1.41 11.17
N GLU A 233 8.26 -2.22 12.21
CA GLU A 233 9.34 -3.12 12.65
C GLU A 233 9.27 -4.42 11.86
N LEU A 234 10.21 -4.61 10.93
CA LEU A 234 10.29 -5.77 10.03
C LEU A 234 10.88 -7.02 10.70
#